data_AF-A0ABD5ZHP9-F1
#
_entry.id   AF-A0ABD5ZHP9-F1
#
_cell.length_a   1.000
_cell.length_b   1.000
_cell.length_c   1.000
_cell.angle_alpha   90.00
_cell.angle_beta   90.00
_cell.angle_gamma   90.00
#
_symmetry.space_group_name_H-M   'P 1'
#
loop_
_entity.id
_entity.type
_entity.pdbx_description
1 polymer ?
#
loop_
_entity_poly.entity_id
_entity_poly.type
_entity_poly.pdbx_seq_one_letter_code
_entity_poly.pdbx_strand_id
1 'polypeptide(L)'
;MSATEPDANDVPFNEPVTVTIPAGSKATITVRTAADGVFNVDMLAISKRPNTTYTAEFDGVERFDAAIPPTDIDDSSVTWKPPHKFSKRMKVVIRNFGSTSEIYHCQPRGWESVQ
;
A
#
# COMPACT_ATOMS: atom_id res chain seq x y z
N MET A 1 22.62 6.66 7.86
CA MET A 1 21.62 7.23 6.94
C MET A 1 20.47 7.71 7.80
N SER A 2 20.15 9.00 7.81
CA SER A 2 19.04 9.53 8.61
C SER A 2 17.73 9.03 8.02
N ALA A 3 16.87 8.44 8.85
CA ALA A 3 15.50 8.18 8.45
C ALA A 3 14.87 9.53 8.08
N THR A 4 14.16 9.61 6.95
CA THR A 4 13.31 10.76 6.66
C THR A 4 12.16 10.70 7.65
N GLU A 5 12.12 11.65 8.58
CA GLU A 5 11.03 11.83 9.53
C GLU A 5 10.03 12.85 8.96
N PRO A 6 8.73 12.73 9.26
CA PRO A 6 7.73 13.72 8.88
C PRO A 6 8.03 15.07 9.55
N ASP A 7 7.81 16.16 8.80
CA ASP A 7 7.84 17.51 9.37
C ASP A 7 6.56 17.79 10.17
N ALA A 8 6.60 18.78 11.07
CA ALA A 8 5.46 19.11 11.94
C ALA A 8 4.19 19.54 11.18
N ASN A 9 4.35 19.98 9.92
CA ASN A 9 3.24 20.41 9.05
C ASN A 9 2.79 19.33 8.06
N ASP A 10 3.47 18.18 8.02
CA ASP A 10 3.08 17.08 7.15
C ASP A 10 1.75 16.49 7.60
N VAL A 11 0.92 16.10 6.63
CA VAL A 11 -0.40 15.56 6.90
C VAL A 11 -0.30 14.05 7.04
N PRO A 12 -0.56 13.46 8.24
CA PRO A 12 -0.46 12.02 8.42
C PRO A 12 -1.61 11.31 7.71
N PHE A 13 -1.32 10.11 7.20
CA PHE A 13 -2.32 9.23 6.61
C PHE A 13 -2.14 7.82 7.17
N ASN A 14 -3.23 7.28 7.71
CA ASN A 14 -3.26 5.94 8.30
C ASN A 14 -4.68 5.37 8.27
N GLU A 15 -5.28 5.28 7.09
CA GLU A 15 -6.66 4.83 6.91
C GLU A 15 -6.75 3.51 6.13
N PRO A 16 -7.50 2.51 6.62
CA PRO A 16 -7.70 1.27 5.90
C PRO A 16 -8.80 1.38 4.84
N VAL A 17 -8.54 0.83 3.66
CA VAL A 17 -9.53 0.55 2.62
C VAL A 17 -9.94 -0.91 2.71
N THR A 18 -11.24 -1.17 2.77
CA THR A 18 -11.80 -2.54 2.82
C THR A 18 -12.50 -2.87 1.52
N VAL A 19 -12.24 -4.06 0.97
CA VAL A 19 -12.84 -4.52 -0.29
C VAL A 19 -13.16 -6.02 -0.24
N THR A 20 -14.30 -6.39 -0.81
CA THR A 20 -14.65 -7.79 -1.08
C THR A 20 -14.24 -8.14 -2.50
N ILE A 21 -13.43 -9.19 -2.66
CA ILE A 21 -12.94 -9.65 -3.96
C ILE A 21 -13.52 -11.04 -4.25
N PRO A 22 -14.33 -11.19 -5.31
CA PRO A 22 -14.86 -12.49 -5.70
C PRO A 22 -13.76 -13.51 -6.03
N ALA A 23 -14.14 -14.78 -5.99
CA ALA A 23 -13.30 -15.88 -6.48
C ALA A 23 -12.82 -15.61 -7.92
N GLY A 24 -11.56 -15.93 -8.21
CA GLY A 24 -10.94 -15.73 -9.53
C GLY A 24 -10.83 -14.28 -10.00
N SER A 25 -11.09 -13.29 -9.13
CA SER A 25 -11.15 -11.87 -9.48
C SER A 25 -10.05 -11.03 -8.84
N LYS A 26 -10.02 -9.74 -9.16
CA LYS A 26 -9.08 -8.78 -8.57
C LYS A 26 -9.75 -7.47 -8.20
N ALA A 27 -9.20 -6.81 -7.19
CA ALA A 27 -9.48 -5.40 -6.90
C ALA A 27 -8.25 -4.54 -7.19
N THR A 28 -8.49 -3.27 -7.49
CA THR A 28 -7.45 -2.24 -7.60
C THR A 28 -7.79 -1.10 -6.66
N ILE A 29 -6.92 -0.84 -5.72
CA ILE A 29 -7.01 0.27 -4.77
C ILE A 29 -6.05 1.34 -5.25
N THR A 30 -6.51 2.59 -5.34
CA THR A 30 -5.68 3.72 -5.76
C THR A 30 -5.65 4.76 -4.65
N VAL A 31 -4.45 5.06 -4.18
CA VAL A 31 -4.18 6.18 -3.27
C VAL A 31 -3.62 7.32 -4.11
N ARG A 32 -4.10 8.53 -3.89
CA ARG A 32 -3.67 9.74 -4.61
C ARG A 32 -3.22 10.78 -3.61
N THR A 33 -2.25 11.57 -4.01
CA THR A 33 -1.87 12.80 -3.34
C THR A 33 -2.88 13.90 -3.64
N ALA A 34 -2.92 14.91 -2.79
CA ALA A 34 -3.48 16.21 -3.14
C ALA A 34 -2.68 16.82 -4.31
N ALA A 35 -3.28 17.80 -4.98
CA ALA A 35 -2.60 18.51 -6.06
C ALA A 35 -1.27 19.10 -5.54
N ASP A 36 -0.18 18.78 -6.24
CA ASP A 36 1.20 19.21 -5.95
C ASP A 36 1.87 18.65 -4.68
N GLY A 37 1.24 17.69 -3.98
CA GLY A 37 1.81 17.00 -2.82
C GLY A 37 2.70 15.80 -3.15
N VAL A 38 3.63 15.46 -2.24
CA VAL A 38 4.40 14.20 -2.27
C VAL A 38 4.01 13.36 -1.08
N PHE A 39 3.58 12.13 -1.32
CA PHE A 39 3.26 11.19 -0.26
C PHE A 39 4.45 10.27 -0.01
N ASN A 40 4.84 10.15 1.26
CA ASN A 40 5.87 9.26 1.76
C ASN A 40 5.19 8.06 2.43
N VAL A 41 5.23 6.89 1.80
CA VAL A 41 4.67 5.64 2.33
C VAL A 41 5.74 4.91 3.14
N ASP A 42 5.52 4.81 4.44
CA ASP A 42 6.44 4.12 5.35
C ASP A 42 6.03 2.66 5.60
N MET A 43 4.74 2.33 5.39
CA MET A 43 4.20 0.99 5.55
C MET A 43 2.99 0.77 4.63
N LEU A 44 2.82 -0.46 4.13
CA LEU A 44 1.63 -0.90 3.42
C LEU A 44 1.15 -2.26 3.94
N ALA A 45 0.11 -2.26 4.76
CA ALA A 45 -0.47 -3.49 5.33
C ALA A 45 -1.62 -4.00 4.50
N ILE A 46 -1.67 -5.31 4.26
CA ILE A 46 -2.77 -5.94 3.53
C ILE A 46 -3.10 -7.29 4.18
N SER A 47 -4.40 -7.61 4.30
CA SER A 47 -4.83 -8.93 4.80
C SER A 47 -4.20 -10.07 3.99
N LYS A 48 -3.48 -10.96 4.67
CA LYS A 48 -2.94 -12.19 4.09
C LYS A 48 -4.05 -13.22 3.90
N ARG A 49 -4.13 -13.78 2.69
CA ARG A 49 -5.05 -14.87 2.35
C ARG A 49 -4.30 -15.91 1.50
N PRO A 50 -4.64 -17.21 1.62
CA PRO A 50 -4.13 -18.22 0.70
C PRO A 50 -4.60 -17.91 -0.73
N ASN A 51 -3.88 -18.45 -1.72
CA ASN A 51 -4.23 -18.33 -3.15
C ASN A 51 -4.41 -16.86 -3.61
N THR A 52 -3.62 -15.94 -3.06
CA THR A 52 -3.71 -14.52 -3.36
C THR A 52 -2.36 -13.97 -3.80
N THR A 53 -2.36 -13.00 -4.71
CA THR A 53 -1.17 -12.22 -5.04
C THR A 53 -1.42 -10.74 -4.83
N TYR A 54 -0.36 -10.03 -4.48
CA TYR A 54 -0.37 -8.62 -4.16
C TYR A 54 0.62 -7.91 -5.07
N THR A 55 0.17 -6.81 -5.66
CA THR A 55 1.01 -5.89 -6.42
C THR A 55 0.89 -4.50 -5.80
N ALA A 56 1.99 -3.77 -5.65
CA ALA A 56 1.96 -2.32 -5.37
C ALA A 56 2.81 -1.59 -6.42
N GLU A 57 2.28 -0.52 -6.99
CA GLU A 57 2.93 0.31 -8.01
C GLU A 57 2.96 1.78 -7.56
N PHE A 58 4.12 2.45 -7.65
CA PHE A 58 4.31 3.86 -7.32
C PHE A 58 4.61 4.66 -8.58
N ASP A 59 3.73 5.63 -8.91
CA ASP A 59 3.82 6.50 -10.09
C ASP A 59 4.10 5.78 -11.43
N GLY A 60 3.75 4.50 -11.54
CA GLY A 60 3.96 3.69 -12.76
C GLY A 60 5.37 3.12 -12.93
N VAL A 61 6.27 3.31 -11.97
CA VAL A 61 7.69 2.94 -12.12
C VAL A 61 8.05 1.77 -11.22
N GLU A 62 7.82 1.91 -9.92
CA GLU A 62 8.28 0.92 -8.95
C GLU A 62 7.16 -0.06 -8.64
N ARG A 63 7.40 -1.35 -8.89
CA ARG A 63 6.41 -2.41 -8.73
C ARG A 63 6.92 -3.51 -7.81
N PHE A 64 6.19 -3.76 -6.74
CA PHE A 64 6.34 -4.92 -5.88
C PHE A 64 5.31 -5.97 -6.28
N ASP A 65 5.72 -7.22 -6.48
CA ASP A 65 4.83 -8.36 -6.70
C ASP A 65 5.19 -9.46 -5.70
N ALA A 66 4.22 -9.89 -4.90
CA ALA A 66 4.47 -10.88 -3.85
C ALA A 66 3.26 -11.79 -3.60
N ALA A 67 3.54 -13.01 -3.15
CA ALA A 67 2.53 -13.96 -2.66
C ALA A 67 2.15 -13.72 -1.19
N ILE A 68 3.01 -12.99 -0.47
CA ILE A 68 2.79 -12.52 0.90
C ILE A 68 2.63 -10.99 0.80
N PRO A 69 1.64 -10.39 1.45
CA PRO A 69 1.46 -8.94 1.39
C PRO A 69 2.65 -8.20 2.04
N PRO A 70 2.90 -6.93 1.66
CA PRO A 70 4.10 -6.21 2.08
C PRO A 70 4.25 -6.14 3.61
N THR A 71 3.21 -5.79 4.37
CA THR A 71 3.21 -6.03 5.82
C THR A 71 2.14 -7.05 6.20
N ASP A 72 2.61 -8.26 6.41
CA ASP A 72 2.01 -9.31 7.24
C ASP A 72 2.60 -9.17 8.66
N ILE A 73 1.86 -9.51 9.71
CA ILE A 73 2.43 -9.55 11.07
C ILE A 73 3.58 -10.57 11.16
N ASP A 74 3.53 -11.61 10.34
CA ASP A 74 4.57 -12.63 10.21
C ASP A 74 5.72 -12.21 9.27
N ASP A 75 5.60 -11.06 8.58
CA ASP A 75 6.62 -10.52 7.68
C ASP A 75 6.84 -9.02 7.94
N SER A 76 7.62 -8.75 9.00
CA SER A 76 8.04 -7.39 9.40
C SER A 76 9.18 -6.83 8.54
N SER A 77 9.57 -7.52 7.46
CA SER A 77 10.70 -7.11 6.62
C SER A 77 10.40 -5.85 5.79
N VAL A 78 9.14 -5.46 5.64
CA VAL A 78 8.74 -4.33 4.79
C VAL A 78 8.23 -3.14 5.61
N THR A 79 9.08 -2.67 6.54
CA THR A 79 9.03 -1.27 6.95
C THR A 79 10.02 -0.50 6.09
N TRP A 80 9.52 0.42 5.27
CA TRP A 80 10.37 1.10 4.30
C TRP A 80 11.17 2.21 4.97
N LYS A 81 12.48 1.99 5.06
CA LYS A 81 13.46 2.97 5.55
C LYS A 81 14.61 3.06 4.55
N PRO A 82 14.64 4.08 3.67
CA PRO A 82 13.74 5.24 3.61
C PRO A 82 12.32 4.90 3.09
N PRO A 83 11.30 5.73 3.37
CA PRO A 83 9.94 5.58 2.82
C PRO A 83 9.91 5.64 1.29
N HIS A 84 8.99 4.90 0.65
CA HIS A 84 8.72 5.09 -0.78
C HIS A 84 7.97 6.39 -1.01
N LYS A 85 8.23 7.04 -2.14
CA LYS A 85 7.62 8.32 -2.48
C LYS A 85 6.81 8.21 -3.75
N PHE A 86 5.66 8.88 -3.77
CA PHE A 86 4.91 9.10 -5.00
C PHE A 86 4.28 10.49 -5.00
N SER A 87 4.12 11.04 -6.20
CA SER A 87 3.62 12.39 -6.49
C SER A 87 2.26 12.39 -7.20
N LYS A 88 1.83 11.24 -7.74
CA LYS A 88 0.55 11.12 -8.46
C LYS A 88 -0.34 10.05 -7.84
N ARG A 89 0.18 8.83 -7.72
CA ARG A 89 -0.58 7.71 -7.16
C ARG A 89 0.28 6.53 -6.72
N MET A 90 -0.21 5.83 -5.71
CA MET A 90 0.10 4.44 -5.45
C MET A 90 -1.08 3.57 -5.89
N LYS A 91 -0.81 2.49 -6.61
CA LYS A 91 -1.81 1.53 -7.07
C LYS A 91 -1.52 0.15 -6.49
N VAL A 92 -2.46 -0.36 -5.71
CA VAL A 92 -2.40 -1.71 -5.13
C VAL A 92 -3.36 -2.62 -5.86
N VAL A 93 -2.89 -3.78 -6.34
CA VAL A 93 -3.74 -4.80 -6.97
C VAL A 93 -3.69 -6.06 -6.13
N ILE A 94 -4.86 -6.52 -5.69
CA ILE A 94 -5.03 -7.76 -4.95
C ILE A 94 -5.79 -8.72 -5.86
N ARG A 95 -5.23 -9.91 -6.12
CA ARG A 95 -5.86 -10.92 -6.97
C ARG A 95 -6.17 -12.16 -6.13
N ASN A 96 -7.45 -12.53 -6.08
CA ASN A 96 -7.94 -13.72 -5.39
C ASN A 96 -8.07 -14.87 -6.42
N PHE A 97 -7.21 -15.86 -6.33
CA PHE A 97 -7.28 -17.09 -7.14
C PHE A 97 -8.00 -18.24 -6.41
N GLY A 98 -8.57 -17.97 -5.23
CA GLY A 98 -9.37 -18.93 -4.49
C GLY A 98 -10.73 -19.21 -5.13
N SER A 99 -11.46 -20.13 -4.52
CA SER A 99 -12.80 -20.54 -4.93
C SER A 99 -13.93 -19.80 -4.21
N THR A 100 -13.60 -18.96 -3.23
CA THR A 100 -14.55 -18.16 -2.44
C THR A 100 -14.28 -16.67 -2.57
N SER A 101 -15.33 -15.86 -2.35
CA SER A 101 -15.18 -14.41 -2.17
C SER A 101 -14.52 -14.12 -0.82
N GLU A 102 -13.56 -13.20 -0.81
CA GLU A 102 -12.78 -12.88 0.39
C GLU A 102 -12.80 -11.37 0.68
N ILE A 103 -12.76 -11.01 1.96
CA ILE A 103 -12.63 -9.61 2.41
C ILE A 103 -11.15 -9.32 2.68
N TYR A 104 -10.67 -8.21 2.12
CA TYR A 104 -9.32 -7.70 2.30
C TYR A 104 -9.37 -6.30 2.89
N HIS A 105 -8.50 -6.06 3.86
CA HIS A 105 -8.17 -4.74 4.37
C HIS A 105 -6.80 -4.34 3.81
N CYS A 106 -6.68 -3.13 3.29
CA CYS A 106 -5.45 -2.56 2.75
C CYS A 106 -5.22 -1.20 3.42
N GLN A 107 -4.14 -1.04 4.16
CA GLN A 107 -3.86 0.15 4.95
C GLN A 107 -2.49 0.70 4.58
N PRO A 108 -2.45 1.70 3.69
CA PRO A 108 -1.28 2.56 3.54
C PRO A 108 -1.08 3.36 4.83
N ARG A 109 0.16 3.47 5.27
CA ARG A 109 0.58 4.42 6.29
C ARG A 109 1.67 5.31 5.73
N GLY A 110 1.64 6.56 6.13
CA GLY A 110 2.61 7.54 5.70
C GLY A 110 2.18 8.95 6.02
N TRP A 111 2.73 9.88 5.27
CA TRP A 111 2.38 11.29 5.36
C TRP A 111 2.53 11.97 4.02
N GLU A 112 1.69 12.98 3.79
CA GLU A 112 1.79 13.88 2.67
C GLU A 112 2.60 15.11 3.08
N SER A 113 3.70 15.34 2.37
CA SER A 113 4.51 16.54 2.54
C SER A 113 3.88 17.71 1.82
N VAL A 114 3.62 18.77 2.58
CA VAL A 114 3.11 20.04 2.06
C VAL A 114 4.30 20.87 1.58
N GLN A 115 4.36 21.21 0.29
CA GLN A 115 5.36 22.15 -0.22
C GLN A 115 4.97 23.60 0.07
#